data_AF-A0A1A8R2F0-F1
#
_entry.id   AF-A0A1A8R2F0-F1
#
_cell.length_a   1.000
_cell.length_b   1.000
_cell.length_c   1.000
_cell.angle_alpha   90.00
_cell.angle_beta   90.00
_cell.angle_gamma   90.00
#
_symmetry.space_group_name_H-M   'P 1'
#
loop_
_entity.id
_entity.type
_entity.pdbx_description
1 polymer ?
#
loop_
_entity_poly.entity_id
_entity_poly.type
_entity_poly.pdbx_seq_one_letter_code
_entity_poly.pdbx_strand_id
1 'polypeptide(L)'
;MVAGLEERLFEGEEGKGKMPKYSISDLEKGLFRVAGEIFAASLAQGGPAPNFLQEWCFSFLATDRLTTVTKNDIYEPQLRSLIM
;
A
#
# COMPACT_ATOMS: atom_id res chain seq x y z
N MET A 1 10.02 3.98 13.33
CA MET A 1 8.78 4.78 13.22
C MET A 1 7.80 4.23 12.18
N VAL A 2 8.27 3.67 11.05
CA VAL A 2 7.39 3.15 9.98
C VAL A 2 6.74 1.80 10.30
N ALA A 3 7.39 0.92 11.09
CA ALA A 3 6.91 -0.44 11.34
C ALA A 3 5.45 -0.53 11.87
N GLY A 4 5.07 0.32 12.84
CA GLY A 4 3.70 0.30 13.38
C GLY A 4 2.64 0.86 12.42
N LEU A 5 3.03 1.78 11.53
CA LEU A 5 2.15 2.30 10.49
C LEU A 5 1.99 1.28 9.36
N GLU A 6 3.08 0.62 8.98
CA GLU A 6 3.11 -0.49 8.03
C GLU A 6 2.20 -1.64 8.48
N GLU A 7 2.37 -2.14 9.72
CA GLU A 7 1.55 -3.23 10.27
C GLU A 7 0.07 -2.88 10.39
N ARG A 8 -0.26 -1.61 10.67
CA ARG A 8 -1.65 -1.17 10.81
C ARG A 8 -2.33 -1.04 9.46
N LEU A 9 -1.70 -0.32 8.52
CA LEU A 9 -2.35 0.15 7.29
C LEU A 9 -2.10 -0.73 6.07
N PHE A 10 -1.11 -1.63 6.11
CA PHE A 10 -0.72 -2.42 4.94
C PHE A 10 -0.70 -3.92 5.26
N GLU A 11 -1.11 -4.73 4.29
CA GLU A 11 -1.11 -6.19 4.37
C GLU A 11 -0.57 -6.81 3.09
N GLY A 12 -0.01 -8.00 3.19
CA GLY A 12 0.59 -8.65 2.04
C GLY A 12 1.20 -9.98 2.41
N GLU A 13 1.60 -10.70 1.38
CA GLU A 13 2.29 -11.98 1.49
C GLU A 13 3.81 -11.74 1.49
N GLU A 14 4.54 -12.53 2.28
CA GLU A 14 6.00 -12.47 2.31
C GLU A 14 6.57 -12.70 0.90
N GLY A 15 7.51 -11.86 0.49
CA GLY A 15 8.12 -11.91 -0.85
C GLY A 15 7.35 -11.20 -1.97
N LYS A 16 6.08 -10.81 -1.78
CA LYS A 16 5.32 -10.03 -2.78
C LYS A 16 5.19 -8.54 -2.44
N GLY A 17 5.48 -8.18 -1.18
CA GLY A 17 5.20 -6.85 -0.66
C GLY A 17 3.75 -6.69 -0.22
N LYS A 18 3.41 -5.50 0.25
CA LYS A 18 2.14 -5.16 0.90
C LYS A 18 1.34 -4.14 0.09
N MET A 19 0.02 -4.24 0.23
CA MET A 19 -0.97 -3.33 -0.31
C MET A 19 -1.73 -2.66 0.84
N PRO A 20 -2.39 -1.50 0.60
CA PRO A 20 -3.24 -0.88 1.62
C PRO A 20 -4.37 -1.83 2.05
N LYS A 21 -4.59 -1.94 3.35
CA LYS A 21 -5.74 -2.67 3.91
C LYS A 21 -7.03 -1.95 3.60
N TYR A 22 -8.11 -2.71 3.43
CA TYR A 22 -9.44 -2.13 3.41
C TYR A 22 -9.88 -1.76 4.84
N SER A 23 -9.79 -0.49 5.22
CA SER A 23 -10.20 0.01 6.54
C SER A 23 -10.86 1.39 6.45
N ILE A 24 -12.20 1.41 6.54
CA ILE A 24 -12.99 2.65 6.54
C ILE A 24 -12.62 3.52 7.74
N SER A 25 -12.43 2.91 8.92
CA SER A 25 -12.10 3.67 10.13
C SER A 25 -10.73 4.35 10.07
N ASP A 26 -9.73 3.71 9.47
CA ASP A 26 -8.41 4.33 9.31
C ASP A 26 -8.41 5.37 8.17
N LEU A 27 -9.27 5.19 7.17
CA LEU A 27 -9.54 6.19 6.13
C LEU A 27 -10.18 7.46 6.70
N GLU A 28 -11.25 7.33 7.49
CA GLU A 28 -11.93 8.45 8.15
C GLU A 28 -11.01 9.21 9.12
N LYS A 29 -10.13 8.48 9.81
CA LYS A 29 -9.09 9.06 10.68
C LYS A 29 -7.95 9.72 9.90
N GLY A 30 -7.94 9.63 8.57
CA GLY A 30 -6.91 10.21 7.71
C GLY A 30 -5.55 9.52 7.79
N LEU A 31 -5.47 8.29 8.31
CA LEU A 31 -4.18 7.62 8.52
C LEU A 31 -3.48 7.26 7.21
N PHE A 32 -4.23 6.91 6.17
CA PHE A 32 -3.65 6.70 4.83
C PHE A 32 -3.08 7.98 4.22
N ARG A 33 -3.69 9.14 4.50
CA ARG A 33 -3.14 10.43 4.09
C ARG A 33 -1.82 10.71 4.81
N VAL A 34 -1.78 10.51 6.12
CA VAL A 34 -0.56 10.67 6.93
C VAL A 34 0.55 9.73 6.45
N ALA A 35 0.22 8.48 6.09
CA ALA A 35 1.17 7.55 5.50
C ALA A 35 1.79 8.09 4.19
N GLY A 36 0.95 8.62 3.28
CA GLY A 36 1.42 9.25 2.05
C GLY A 36 2.28 10.48 2.30
N GLU A 37 1.91 11.33 3.26
CA GLU A 37 2.70 12.50 3.67
C GLU A 37 4.07 12.09 4.21
N ILE A 38 4.15 11.01 5.00
CA ILE A 38 5.42 10.45 5.50
C ILE A 38 6.27 9.93 4.34
N PHE A 39 5.69 9.20 3.38
CA PHE A 39 6.42 8.70 2.20
C PHE A 39 6.97 9.85 1.37
N ALA A 40 6.14 10.87 1.10
CA ALA A 40 6.53 12.05 0.35
C ALA A 40 7.64 12.84 1.08
N ALA A 41 7.52 13.04 2.39
CA ALA A 41 8.52 13.73 3.19
C ALA A 41 9.86 12.98 3.21
N SER A 42 9.83 11.64 3.31
CA SER A 42 11.04 10.82 3.21
C SER A 42 11.73 11.04 1.87
N LEU A 43 10.99 10.94 0.76
CA LEU A 43 11.52 11.14 -0.59
C LEU A 43 12.08 12.56 -0.79
N ALA A 44 11.35 13.58 -0.35
CA ALA A 44 11.76 14.98 -0.50
C ALA A 44 13.04 15.32 0.27
N GLN A 45 13.33 14.59 1.36
CA GLN A 45 14.54 14.73 2.16
C GLN A 45 15.70 13.85 1.66
N GLY A 46 15.52 13.12 0.56
CA GLY A 46 16.51 12.14 0.08
C GLY A 46 16.56 10.86 0.91
N GLY A 47 15.55 10.61 1.74
CA GLY A 47 15.36 9.39 2.49
C GLY A 47 14.83 8.23 1.63
N PRO A 48 14.68 7.02 2.22
CA PRO A 48 14.25 5.85 1.49
C PRO A 48 12.78 5.94 1.06
N ALA A 49 12.49 5.42 -0.13
CA ALA A 49 11.13 5.13 -0.58
C ALA A 49 10.50 4.00 0.28
N PRO A 50 9.17 3.91 0.39
CA PRO A 50 8.51 2.77 1.03
C PRO A 50 8.82 1.47 0.28
N ASN A 51 9.77 0.69 0.80
CA ASN A 51 10.30 -0.53 0.16
C ASN A 51 9.44 -1.78 0.40
N PHE A 52 8.35 -1.66 1.17
CA PHE A 52 7.45 -2.77 1.48
C PHE A 52 6.22 -2.80 0.57
N LEU A 53 6.00 -1.79 -0.29
CA LEU A 53 4.84 -1.76 -1.18
C LEU A 53 4.98 -2.78 -2.31
N GLN A 54 3.86 -3.35 -2.75
CA GLN A 54 3.83 -4.10 -4.01
C GLN A 54 4.19 -3.19 -5.19
N GLU A 55 4.82 -3.75 -6.21
CA GLU A 55 5.27 -3.00 -7.39
C GLU A 55 4.12 -2.25 -8.08
N TRP A 56 2.95 -2.89 -8.22
CA TRP A 56 1.77 -2.24 -8.80
C TRP A 56 1.24 -1.10 -7.93
N CYS A 57 1.29 -1.22 -6.59
CA CYS A 57 0.88 -0.17 -5.66
C CYS A 57 1.78 1.07 -5.83
N PHE A 58 3.09 0.84 -5.81
CA PHE A 58 4.07 1.92 -5.98
C PHE A 58 3.94 2.58 -7.36
N SER A 59 3.81 1.77 -8.41
CA SER A 59 3.64 2.25 -9.79
C SER A 59 2.36 3.09 -9.95
N PHE A 60 1.25 2.66 -9.34
CA PHE A 60 0.01 3.42 -9.32
C PHE A 60 0.18 4.78 -8.63
N LEU A 61 0.79 4.80 -7.43
CA LEU A 61 1.04 6.04 -6.70
C LEU A 61 1.96 7.01 -7.46
N ALA A 62 2.93 6.48 -8.20
CA ALA A 62 3.91 7.30 -8.93
C ALA A 62 3.38 7.82 -10.27
N THR A 63 2.48 7.10 -10.93
CA THR A 63 2.10 7.36 -12.33
C THR A 63 0.61 7.62 -12.56
N ASP A 64 -0.23 7.40 -11.54
CA ASP A 64 -1.69 7.42 -11.63
C ASP A 64 -2.25 6.45 -12.69
N ARG A 65 -1.50 5.37 -12.98
CA ARG A 65 -1.88 4.33 -13.94
C ARG A 65 -1.89 2.98 -13.25
N LEU A 66 -3.04 2.33 -13.32
CA LEU A 66 -3.19 0.96 -12.81
C LEU A 66 -2.62 -0.01 -13.83
N THR A 67 -1.62 -0.81 -13.42
CA THR A 67 -1.16 -1.96 -14.20
C THR A 67 -2.20 -3.08 -14.12
N THR A 68 -2.08 -4.10 -14.97
CA THR A 68 -2.95 -5.28 -14.88
C THR A 68 -2.76 -5.98 -13.54
N VAL A 69 -3.75 -5.87 -12.65
CA VAL A 69 -3.79 -6.55 -11.35
C VAL A 69 -4.59 -7.85 -11.50
N THR A 70 -4.03 -8.97 -11.03
CA THR A 70 -4.64 -10.30 -11.07
C THR A 70 -5.01 -10.79 -9.68
N LYS A 71 -5.70 -11.93 -9.59
CA LYS A 71 -6.01 -12.61 -8.31
C LYS A 71 -4.77 -12.89 -7.45
N ASN A 72 -3.60 -13.05 -8.08
CA ASN A 72 -2.35 -13.37 -7.37
C ASN A 72 -1.75 -12.17 -6.64
N ASP A 73 -2.17 -10.96 -7.02
CA ASP A 73 -1.70 -9.68 -6.51
C ASP A 73 -2.54 -9.19 -5.32
N ILE A 74 -3.71 -9.78 -5.11
CA ILE A 74 -4.61 -9.47 -4.00
C ILE A 74 -4.25 -10.38 -2.83
N TYR A 75 -4.11 -9.84 -1.62
CA TYR A 75 -3.83 -10.65 -0.43
C TYR A 75 -5.12 -11.27 0.12
N GLU A 76 -6.19 -10.49 0.21
CA GLU A 76 -7.43 -10.89 0.87
C GLU A 76 -8.22 -11.95 0.07
N PRO A 77 -8.49 -13.14 0.62
CA PRO A 77 -9.20 -14.22 -0.08
C PRO A 77 -10.61 -13.83 -0.55
N GLN A 78 -11.30 -12.97 0.20
CA GLN A 78 -12.64 -12.49 -0.14
C GLN A 78 -12.63 -11.55 -1.34
N LEU A 79 -11.57 -10.73 -1.50
CA LEU A 79 -11.39 -9.88 -2.67
C LEU A 79 -10.95 -10.69 -3.90
N ARG A 80 -10.16 -11.76 -3.70
CA ARG A 80 -9.74 -12.66 -4.79
C ARG A 80 -10.91 -13.30 -5.54
N SER A 81 -12.02 -13.59 -4.85
CA SER A 81 -13.20 -14.21 -5.47
C SER A 81 -14.06 -13.22 -6.26
N LEU A 82 -13.86 -11.91 -6.07
CA LEU A 82 -14.61 -10.84 -6.75
C LEU A 82 -14.00 -10.42 -8.09
N ILE A 83 -12.70 -10.68 -8.29
CA ILE A 83 -12.04 -10.48 -9.57
C ILE A 83 -12.30 -11.73 -10.40
N MET A 84 -12.81 -11.59 -11.63
CA MET A 84 -13.15 -12.72 -12.50
C MET A 84 -11.91 -13.31 -13.17
#